data_AF-A0A2C6MGG0-F1
#
_entry.id   AF-A0A2C6MGG0-F1
#
_cell.length_a   1.000
_cell.length_b   1.000
_cell.length_c   1.000
_cell.angle_alpha   90.00
_cell.angle_beta   90.00
_cell.angle_gamma   90.00
#
_symmetry.space_group_name_H-M   'P 1'
#
loop_
_entity.id
_entity.type
_entity.pdbx_description
1 polymer ?
#
loop_
_entity_poly.entity_id
_entity_poly.type
_entity_poly.pdbx_seq_one_letter_code
_entity_poly.pdbx_strand_id
1 'polypeptide(L)'
;MLVKDAVDVFCQALEIEIKCAQETGGKAYRIMDGQFITTDKATYIYLFNLEVELSIVDDSPIRVEIEGKKSEGQIIYCENFEILIALDDYFGQSVVQGNMYCEPWKLLEGLQNRLREIEQGKGNVDLAKKQLIGKHLMTSYPLPNVVLI
;
A
#
# COMPACT_ATOMS: atom_id res chain seq x y z
N MET A 1 9.96 29.19 15.64
CA MET A 1 11.01 29.32 14.61
C MET A 1 11.66 27.96 14.36
N LEU A 2 12.23 27.29 15.37
CA LEU A 2 12.91 25.98 15.24
C LEU A 2 12.15 24.82 14.55
N VAL A 3 10.82 24.73 14.69
CA VAL A 3 10.06 23.58 14.13
C VAL A 3 9.81 23.73 12.63
N LYS A 4 9.62 24.95 12.13
CA LYS A 4 9.37 25.19 10.70
C LYS A 4 10.62 24.93 9.87
N ASP A 5 11.75 25.47 10.32
CA ASP A 5 13.03 25.28 9.64
C ASP A 5 13.43 23.79 9.57
N ALA A 6 13.10 23.01 10.61
CA ALA A 6 13.32 21.56 10.60
C ALA A 6 12.42 20.83 9.58
N VAL A 7 11.13 21.17 9.53
CA VAL A 7 10.18 20.55 8.59
C VAL A 7 10.57 20.86 7.14
N ASP A 8 11.00 22.07 6.84
CA ASP A 8 11.46 22.46 5.50
C ASP A 8 12.69 21.66 5.07
N VAL A 9 13.68 21.50 5.95
CA VAL A 9 14.88 20.67 5.67
C VAL A 9 14.49 19.21 5.44
N PHE A 10 13.57 18.65 6.23
CA PHE A 10 13.08 17.28 6.04
C PHE A 10 12.29 17.13 4.73
N CYS A 11 11.46 18.12 4.36
CA CYS A 11 10.71 18.06 3.10
C CYS A 11 11.65 18.09 1.89
N GLN A 12 12.72 18.88 1.94
CA GLN A 12 13.73 18.94 0.89
C GLN A 12 14.52 17.62 0.77
N ALA A 13 14.89 17.02 1.91
CA ALA A 13 15.55 15.71 1.92
C ALA A 13 14.64 14.61 1.33
N LEU A 14 13.36 14.59 1.72
CA LEU A 14 12.37 13.67 1.16
C LEU A 14 12.15 13.89 -0.34
N GLU A 15 12.19 15.14 -0.82
CA GLU A 15 12.07 15.46 -2.26
C GLU A 15 13.20 14.85 -3.09
N ILE A 16 14.42 14.84 -2.55
CA ILE A 16 15.57 14.21 -3.20
C ILE A 16 15.39 12.68 -3.22
N GLU A 17 14.95 12.11 -2.11
CA GLU A 17 14.73 10.66 -1.98
C GLU A 17 13.58 10.16 -2.87
N ILE A 18 12.47 10.91 -2.95
CA ILE A 18 11.37 10.66 -3.87
C ILE A 18 11.86 10.64 -5.32
N LYS A 19 12.67 11.63 -5.73
CA LYS A 19 13.21 11.67 -7.10
C LYS A 19 14.11 10.47 -7.39
N CYS A 20 15.03 10.13 -6.49
CA CYS A 20 15.86 8.93 -6.65
C CYS A 20 15.02 7.64 -6.68
N ALA A 21 13.98 7.54 -5.84
CA ALA A 21 13.08 6.39 -5.79
C ALA A 21 12.20 6.29 -7.05
N GLN A 22 11.82 7.41 -7.67
CA GLN A 22 11.09 7.43 -8.95
C GLN A 22 12.00 6.98 -10.11
N GLU A 23 13.26 7.41 -10.11
CA GLU A 23 14.25 7.01 -11.11
C GLU A 23 14.64 5.53 -11.02
N THR A 24 14.62 4.95 -9.81
CA THR A 24 15.03 3.55 -9.55
C THR A 24 13.86 2.57 -9.45
N GLY A 25 12.72 2.99 -8.93
CA GLY A 25 11.54 2.15 -8.66
C GLY A 25 10.55 2.03 -9.84
N GLY A 26 10.71 2.84 -10.90
CA GLY A 26 9.91 2.73 -12.13
C GLY A 26 10.14 1.43 -12.92
N LYS A 27 10.95 0.49 -12.41
CA LYS A 27 11.22 -0.78 -13.06
C LYS A 27 9.96 -1.63 -13.09
N ALA A 28 9.54 -1.98 -14.30
CA ALA A 28 8.49 -2.97 -14.51
C ALA A 28 9.02 -4.36 -14.14
N TYR A 29 8.32 -5.05 -13.25
CA TYR A 29 8.50 -6.46 -12.95
C TYR A 29 7.43 -7.26 -13.64
N ARG A 30 7.84 -8.29 -14.38
CA ARG A 30 6.90 -9.16 -15.07
C ARG A 30 6.33 -10.18 -14.09
N ILE A 31 5.01 -10.21 -14.00
CA ILE A 31 4.25 -11.17 -13.20
C ILE A 31 3.49 -12.10 -14.13
N MET A 32 3.49 -13.39 -13.82
CA MET A 32 2.95 -14.46 -14.66
C MET A 32 2.09 -15.41 -13.81
N ASP A 33 1.23 -16.18 -14.46
CA ASP A 33 0.43 -17.26 -13.84
C ASP A 33 -0.32 -16.82 -12.59
N GLY A 34 -0.94 -15.64 -12.65
CA GLY A 34 -1.75 -15.08 -11.59
C GLY A 34 -2.94 -15.98 -11.27
N GLN A 35 -3.12 -16.31 -10.00
CA GLN A 35 -4.27 -17.06 -9.50
C GLN A 35 -4.99 -16.26 -8.44
N PHE A 36 -6.30 -16.08 -8.64
CA PHE A 36 -7.14 -15.48 -7.62
C PHE A 36 -7.28 -16.43 -6.43
N ILE A 37 -6.95 -15.95 -5.24
CA ILE A 37 -7.01 -16.73 -4.01
C ILE A 37 -8.31 -16.44 -3.25
N THR A 38 -8.54 -15.17 -2.93
CA THR A 38 -9.69 -14.75 -2.12
C THR A 38 -9.90 -13.24 -2.20
N THR A 39 -10.94 -12.75 -1.53
CA THR A 39 -11.18 -11.33 -1.28
C THR A 39 -10.99 -11.02 0.20
N ASP A 40 -10.35 -9.90 0.51
CA ASP A 40 -10.28 -9.35 1.88
C ASP A 40 -10.66 -7.87 1.85
N LYS A 41 -11.60 -7.45 2.71
CA LYS A 41 -12.00 -6.04 2.92
C LYS A 41 -12.14 -5.19 1.64
N ALA A 42 -12.74 -5.76 0.59
CA ALA A 42 -12.95 -5.15 -0.73
C ALA A 42 -11.70 -5.04 -1.63
N THR A 43 -10.63 -5.77 -1.31
CA THR A 43 -9.49 -6.02 -2.20
C THR A 43 -9.47 -7.48 -2.65
N TYR A 44 -8.89 -7.74 -3.81
CA TYR A 44 -8.79 -9.04 -4.44
C TYR A 44 -7.35 -9.54 -4.34
N ILE A 45 -7.17 -10.70 -3.72
CA ILE A 45 -5.86 -11.29 -3.45
C ILE A 45 -5.50 -12.25 -4.58
N TYR A 46 -4.31 -12.04 -5.15
CA TYR A 46 -3.74 -12.87 -6.20
C TYR A 46 -2.34 -13.33 -5.83
N LEU A 47 -2.03 -14.57 -6.21
CA LEU A 47 -0.67 -15.13 -6.19
C LEU A 47 -0.11 -15.11 -7.60
N PHE A 48 1.08 -14.56 -7.79
CA PHE A 48 1.78 -14.50 -9.07
C PHE A 48 3.19 -15.07 -8.98
N ASN A 49 3.70 -15.53 -10.12
CA ASN A 49 5.09 -15.89 -10.31
C ASN A 49 5.87 -14.74 -10.94
N LEU A 50 7.09 -14.50 -10.45
CA LEU A 50 8.03 -13.50 -10.94
C LEU A 50 9.07 -14.14 -11.86
N GLU A 51 9.48 -13.42 -12.90
CA GLU A 51 10.59 -13.86 -13.77
C GLU A 51 11.97 -13.68 -13.11
N VAL A 52 12.06 -12.79 -12.14
CA VAL A 52 13.30 -12.46 -11.43
C VAL A 52 13.07 -12.52 -9.93
N GLU A 53 14.10 -12.94 -9.20
CA GLU A 53 14.06 -12.88 -7.74
C GLU A 53 13.94 -11.43 -7.28
N LEU A 54 12.98 -11.19 -6.40
CA LEU A 54 12.64 -9.86 -5.93
C LEU A 54 12.49 -9.89 -4.41
N SER A 55 13.26 -9.03 -3.74
CA SER A 55 13.13 -8.79 -2.31
C SER A 55 12.58 -7.39 -2.12
N ILE A 56 11.29 -7.32 -1.82
CA ILE A 56 10.58 -6.08 -1.49
C ILE A 56 10.00 -6.22 -0.09
N VAL A 57 9.86 -5.09 0.60
CA VAL A 57 9.25 -5.02 1.91
C VAL A 57 7.74 -5.24 1.79
N ASP A 58 7.19 -6.05 2.70
CA ASP A 58 5.74 -6.21 2.85
C ASP A 58 5.03 -4.85 3.01
N ASP A 59 3.75 -4.80 2.64
CA ASP A 59 2.91 -3.59 2.63
C ASP A 59 3.39 -2.48 1.66
N SER A 60 4.33 -2.77 0.76
CA SER A 60 4.75 -1.81 -0.26
C SER A 60 3.62 -1.54 -1.27
N PRO A 61 3.30 -0.27 -1.57
CA PRO A 61 2.31 0.06 -2.59
C PRO A 61 2.82 -0.29 -3.97
N ILE A 62 1.93 -0.86 -4.77
CA ILE A 62 2.21 -1.29 -6.14
C ILE A 62 1.13 -0.81 -7.07
N ARG A 63 1.52 -0.70 -8.34
CA ARG A 63 0.59 -0.55 -9.45
C ARG A 63 0.79 -1.71 -10.39
N VAL A 64 -0.30 -2.34 -10.80
CA VAL A 64 -0.29 -3.40 -11.81
C VAL A 64 -0.93 -2.93 -13.09
N GLU A 65 -0.47 -3.48 -14.21
CA GLU A 65 -1.07 -3.32 -15.53
C GLU A 65 -1.27 -4.70 -16.14
N ILE A 66 -2.54 -5.10 -16.26
CA ILE A 66 -2.98 -6.40 -16.77
C ILE A 66 -3.93 -6.12 -17.94
N GLU A 67 -3.61 -6.67 -19.12
CA GLU A 67 -4.40 -6.50 -20.35
C GLU A 67 -4.75 -5.02 -20.70
N GLY A 68 -3.85 -4.10 -20.35
CA GLY A 68 -4.03 -2.65 -20.57
C GLY A 68 -4.90 -1.93 -19.53
N LYS A 69 -5.44 -2.64 -18.53
CA LYS A 69 -6.10 -2.05 -17.37
C LYS A 69 -5.09 -1.88 -16.23
N LYS A 70 -5.05 -0.68 -15.66
CA LYS A 70 -4.22 -0.35 -14.50
C LYS A 70 -5.04 -0.47 -13.21
N SER A 71 -4.47 -1.09 -12.19
CA SER A 71 -5.02 -1.13 -10.83
C SER A 71 -3.94 -0.81 -9.82
N GLU A 72 -4.34 -0.13 -8.77
CA GLU A 72 -3.53 0.06 -7.57
C GLU A 72 -3.66 -1.19 -6.68
N GLY A 73 -2.70 -1.34 -5.76
CA GLY A 73 -2.65 -2.45 -4.84
C GLY A 73 -1.50 -2.36 -3.85
N GLN A 74 -1.33 -3.43 -3.08
CA GLN A 74 -0.28 -3.57 -2.07
C GLN A 74 0.29 -5.00 -2.10
N ILE A 75 1.57 -5.11 -1.78
CA ILE A 75 2.21 -6.41 -1.56
C ILE A 75 1.80 -6.92 -0.19
N ILE A 76 1.26 -8.14 -0.14
CA ILE A 76 1.05 -8.85 1.13
C ILE A 76 2.35 -9.54 1.53
N TYR A 77 3.02 -10.16 0.56
CA TYR A 77 4.24 -10.93 0.79
C TYR A 77 4.98 -11.19 -0.53
N CYS A 78 6.32 -11.23 -0.47
CA CYS A 78 7.19 -11.54 -1.61
C CYS A 78 8.35 -12.42 -1.15
N GLU A 79 8.37 -13.68 -1.57
CA GLU A 79 9.53 -14.56 -1.36
C GLU A 79 9.92 -15.29 -2.64
N ASN A 80 11.22 -15.34 -2.87
CA ASN A 80 11.85 -16.02 -4.01
C ASN A 80 11.29 -15.53 -5.37
N PHE A 81 10.45 -16.34 -5.99
CA PHE A 81 9.80 -16.08 -7.29
C PHE A 81 8.29 -15.99 -7.15
N GLU A 82 7.75 -15.97 -5.93
CA GLU A 82 6.31 -15.90 -5.69
C GLU A 82 5.97 -14.59 -4.99
N ILE A 83 4.90 -13.96 -5.44
CA ILE A 83 4.42 -12.72 -4.86
C ILE A 83 2.91 -12.79 -4.65
N LEU A 84 2.50 -12.45 -3.42
CA LEU A 84 1.11 -12.35 -3.04
C LEU A 84 0.75 -10.87 -2.96
N ILE A 85 -0.24 -10.45 -3.76
CA ILE A 85 -0.64 -9.05 -3.88
C ILE A 85 -2.14 -8.90 -3.67
N ALA A 86 -2.53 -7.79 -3.05
CA ALA A 86 -3.91 -7.34 -2.96
C ALA A 86 -4.14 -6.22 -3.97
N LEU A 87 -5.16 -6.36 -4.81
CA LEU A 87 -5.53 -5.41 -5.85
C LEU A 87 -6.91 -4.80 -5.55
N ASP A 88 -7.10 -3.54 -5.90
CA ASP A 88 -8.39 -2.86 -5.74
C ASP A 88 -9.43 -3.36 -6.77
N ASP A 89 -8.97 -3.82 -7.94
CA ASP A 89 -9.79 -4.32 -9.03
C ASP A 89 -9.72 -5.85 -9.18
N TYR A 90 -10.83 -6.44 -9.65
CA TYR A 90 -10.89 -7.84 -10.06
C TYR A 90 -10.47 -8.01 -11.53
N PHE A 91 -9.59 -8.96 -11.80
CA PHE A 91 -9.02 -9.28 -13.12
C PHE A 91 -9.38 -10.68 -13.61
N GLY A 92 -10.32 -11.37 -12.95
CA GLY A 92 -10.70 -12.73 -13.28
C GLY A 92 -10.10 -13.77 -12.34
N GLN A 93 -10.41 -15.04 -12.57
CA GLN A 93 -9.96 -16.13 -11.70
C GLN A 93 -8.49 -16.49 -11.94
N SER A 94 -8.00 -16.25 -13.17
CA SER A 94 -6.61 -16.43 -13.55
C SER A 94 -6.16 -15.31 -14.47
N VAL A 95 -4.92 -14.86 -14.30
CA VAL A 95 -4.28 -13.82 -15.09
C VAL A 95 -3.03 -14.42 -15.73
N VAL A 96 -2.95 -14.43 -17.06
CA VAL A 96 -1.82 -15.05 -17.77
C VAL A 96 -0.51 -14.30 -17.50
N GLN A 97 -0.54 -12.98 -17.61
CA GLN A 97 0.63 -12.12 -17.42
C GLN A 97 0.23 -10.68 -17.12
N GLY A 98 1.13 -9.93 -16.51
CA GLY A 98 1.00 -8.51 -16.26
C GLY A 98 2.34 -7.86 -15.95
N ASN A 99 2.32 -6.53 -15.83
CA ASN A 99 3.45 -5.76 -15.35
C ASN A 99 3.12 -5.16 -13.99
N MET A 100 4.00 -5.36 -13.02
CA MET A 100 3.95 -4.73 -11.71
C MET A 100 5.01 -3.64 -11.62
N TYR A 101 4.63 -2.52 -11.00
CA TYR A 101 5.51 -1.40 -10.70
C TYR A 101 5.49 -1.19 -9.20
N CYS A 102 6.69 -1.16 -8.60
CA CYS A 102 6.81 -0.79 -7.20
C CYS A 102 6.81 0.71 -7.11
N GLU A 103 5.95 1.29 -6.28
CA GLU A 103 5.85 2.74 -6.18
C GLU A 103 6.20 3.20 -4.76
N PRO A 104 7.38 2.83 -4.22
CA PRO A 104 7.76 3.15 -2.84
C PRO A 104 7.79 4.67 -2.58
N TRP A 105 8.01 5.48 -3.62
CA TRP A 105 7.96 6.94 -3.51
C TRP A 105 6.56 7.45 -3.14
N LYS A 106 5.46 6.74 -3.44
CA LYS A 106 4.12 7.13 -3.02
C LYS A 106 3.99 7.18 -1.49
N LEU A 107 4.70 6.30 -0.77
CA LEU A 107 4.76 6.37 0.70
C LEU A 107 5.49 7.63 1.17
N LEU A 108 6.61 7.95 0.53
CA LEU A 108 7.40 9.14 0.83
C LEU A 108 6.63 10.44 0.52
N GLU A 109 5.87 10.47 -0.58
CA GLU A 109 4.94 11.56 -0.92
C GLU A 109 3.83 11.70 0.14
N GLY A 110 3.25 10.59 0.58
CA GLY A 110 2.27 10.56 1.66
C GLY A 110 2.82 11.12 2.97
N LEU A 111 4.06 10.77 3.32
CA LEU A 111 4.75 11.29 4.48
C LEU A 111 5.04 12.80 4.35
N GLN A 112 5.55 13.23 3.20
CA GLN A 112 5.81 14.64 2.93
C GLN A 112 4.52 15.48 3.04
N ASN A 113 3.41 14.99 2.49
CA ASN A 113 2.11 15.64 2.59
C ASN A 113 1.66 15.78 4.04
N ARG A 114 1.78 14.71 4.85
CA ARG A 114 1.45 14.73 6.29
C ARG A 114 2.31 15.74 7.06
N LEU A 115 3.61 15.82 6.78
CA LEU A 115 4.51 16.78 7.41
C LEU A 115 4.11 18.23 7.08
N ARG A 116 3.79 18.51 5.81
CA ARG A 116 3.29 19.83 5.37
C ARG A 116 1.93 20.19 5.99
N GLU A 117 1.03 19.23 6.17
CA GLU A 117 -0.26 19.44 6.86
C GLU A 117 -0.08 19.86 8.33
N ILE A 118 0.85 19.21 9.04
CA ILE A 118 1.19 19.55 10.43
C ILE A 118 1.80 20.95 10.51
N GLU A 119 2.67 21.29 9.56
CA GLU A 119 3.33 22.60 9.48
C GLU A 119 2.35 23.76 9.25
N GLN A 120 1.29 23.52 8.47
CA GLN A 120 0.25 24.50 8.17
C GLN A 120 -0.76 24.68 9.31
N GLY A 121 -0.56 24.03 10.47
CA GLY A 121 -1.52 24.06 11.59
C GLY A 121 -2.86 23.39 11.26
N LYS A 122 -2.92 22.65 10.13
CA LYS A 122 -4.05 21.84 9.68
C LYS A 122 -3.85 20.37 10.04
N GLY A 123 -3.07 20.10 11.10
CA GLY A 123 -3.14 18.82 11.79
C GLY A 123 -4.60 18.63 12.18
N ASN A 124 -5.30 17.77 11.44
CA ASN A 124 -6.74 17.72 11.46
C ASN A 124 -7.14 17.10 12.81
N VAL A 125 -7.32 17.95 13.83
CA VAL A 125 -7.82 17.56 15.16
C VAL A 125 -9.13 16.79 15.01
N ASP A 126 -9.87 17.01 13.91
CA ASP A 126 -11.02 16.21 13.53
C ASP A 126 -10.68 14.81 12.99
N LEU A 127 -9.59 14.59 12.25
CA LEU A 127 -9.12 13.22 11.91
C LEU A 127 -8.55 12.51 13.14
N ALA A 128 -7.80 13.22 14.00
CA ALA A 128 -7.32 12.66 15.26
C ALA A 128 -8.51 12.27 16.16
N LYS A 129 -9.53 13.12 16.26
CA LYS A 129 -10.80 12.79 16.93
C LYS A 129 -11.54 11.66 16.23
N LYS A 130 -11.63 11.61 14.89
CA LYS A 130 -12.31 10.51 14.17
C LYS A 130 -11.59 9.17 14.35
N GLN A 131 -10.26 9.18 14.41
CA GLN A 131 -9.43 7.99 14.64
C GLN A 131 -9.51 7.52 16.11
N LEU A 132 -9.54 8.45 17.07
CA LEU A 132 -9.68 8.14 18.50
C LEU A 132 -11.12 7.75 18.90
N ILE A 133 -12.14 8.40 18.32
CA ILE A 133 -13.56 8.09 18.55
C ILE A 133 -13.99 6.86 17.74
N GLY A 134 -13.46 6.67 16.54
CA GLY A 134 -13.71 5.47 15.71
C GLY A 134 -13.20 4.17 16.33
N LYS A 135 -12.22 4.24 17.24
CA LYS A 135 -11.76 3.08 18.01
C LYS A 135 -12.66 2.75 19.22
N HIS A 136 -13.61 3.61 19.59
CA HIS A 136 -14.50 3.37 20.73
C HIS A 136 -15.83 2.67 20.35
N LEU A 137 -16.18 2.55 19.06
CA LEU A 137 -17.41 1.85 18.63
C LEU A 137 -17.21 0.40 18.16
N MET A 138 -16.00 -0.17 18.32
CA MET A 138 -15.77 -1.61 18.20
C MET A 138 -15.06 -2.17 19.45
N THR A 139 -15.68 -1.96 20.61
CA THR A 139 -15.54 -2.85 21.77
C THR A 139 -16.93 -3.22 22.28
N SER A 140 -17.74 -3.83 21.42
CA SER A 140 -18.78 -4.75 21.86
C SER A 140 -18.70 -5.99 20.98
N TYR A 141 -17.81 -6.91 21.37
CA TYR A 141 -17.94 -8.29 20.95
C TYR A 141 -19.19 -8.84 21.64
N PRO A 142 -20.27 -9.24 20.93
CA PRO A 142 -21.21 -10.16 21.53
C PRO A 142 -20.48 -11.49 21.71
N LEU A 143 -20.44 -11.98 22.94
CA LEU A 143 -19.90 -13.31 23.24
C LEU A 143 -20.67 -14.35 22.39
N PRO A 144 -19.98 -15.35 21.83
CA PRO A 144 -20.65 -16.43 21.11
C PRO A 144 -21.62 -17.14 22.07
N ASN A 145 -22.85 -17.35 21.59
CA ASN A 145 -23.86 -18.16 22.28
C ASN A 145 -23.27 -19.53 22.61
N VAL A 146 -22.95 -19.75 23.87
CA VAL A 146 -22.74 -21.10 24.40
C VAL A 146 -24.12 -21.72 24.54
N VAL A 147 -24.43 -22.65 23.63
CA VAL A 147 -25.55 -23.58 23.78
C VAL A 147 -25.21 -24.51 24.94
N LEU A 148 -25.90 -24.35 26.07
CA LEU A 148 -25.96 -25.36 27.12
C LEU A 148 -26.83 -26.51 26.60
N ILE A 149 -26.22 -27.68 26.44
CA ILE A 149 -26.90 -28.98 26.46
C ILE A 149 -26.94 -29.42 27.92
#